data_AF-A0A8S4Q914-F1
#
_entry.id   AF-A0A8S4Q914-F1
#
_cell.length_a   1.000
_cell.length_b   1.000
_cell.length_c   1.000
_cell.angle_alpha   90.00
_cell.angle_beta   90.00
_cell.angle_gamma   90.00
#
_symmetry.space_group_name_H-M   'P 1'
#
loop_
_entity.id
_entity.type
_entity.pdbx_description
1 polymer ?
#
loop_
_entity_poly.entity_id
_entity_poly.type
_entity_poly.pdbx_seq_one_letter_code
_entity_poly.pdbx_strand_id
1 'polypeptide(L)'
;MAWPSIYTKQRVEIARLFCRLTNMDHDRLNRKVFIWSSSCTFLGRSKSWEMLTTLFFESSGTEYFNEPYISNVKTKLQAFKQLLISADHTTWMHNLWDDSKAPMNGNKLRTYRLHKTHAVEPEG
;
A
#
# COMPACT_ATOMS: atom_id res chain seq x y z
N MET A 1 19.11 -2.75 -4.69
CA MET A 1 18.03 -2.07 -3.96
C MET A 1 16.90 -1.79 -4.94
N ALA A 2 15.72 -2.37 -4.76
CA ALA A 2 14.56 -2.01 -5.56
C ALA A 2 14.00 -0.69 -5.01
N TRP A 3 13.77 0.29 -5.88
CA TRP A 3 13.09 1.52 -5.50
C TRP A 3 11.65 1.18 -5.08
N PRO A 4 11.13 1.72 -3.97
CA PRO A 4 9.74 1.48 -3.59
C PRO A 4 8.80 1.96 -4.71
N SER A 5 7.77 1.18 -5.00
CA SER A 5 6.82 1.50 -6.07
C SER A 5 6.15 2.85 -5.84
N ILE A 6 5.65 3.46 -6.92
CA ILE A 6 4.86 4.69 -6.82
C ILE A 6 3.63 4.49 -5.91
N TYR A 7 3.05 3.29 -5.92
CA TYR A 7 1.92 2.91 -5.07
C TYR A 7 2.30 2.90 -3.59
N THR A 8 3.47 2.36 -3.24
CA THR A 8 3.96 2.41 -1.86
C THR A 8 4.17 3.85 -1.38
N LYS A 9 4.69 4.74 -2.24
CA LYS A 9 4.82 6.16 -1.89
C LYS A 9 3.46 6.81 -1.63
N GLN A 10 2.49 6.60 -2.52
CA GLN A 10 1.13 7.13 -2.38
C GLN A 10 0.46 6.65 -1.09
N ARG A 11 0.55 5.34 -0.79
CA ARG A 11 -0.02 4.74 0.42
C ARG A 11 0.59 5.31 1.71
N VAL A 12 1.89 5.58 1.73
CA VAL A 12 2.56 6.24 2.87
C VAL A 12 2.07 7.68 3.04
N GLU A 13 1.83 8.42 1.96
CA GLU A 13 1.27 9.78 2.07
C GLU A 13 -0.18 9.78 2.56
N ILE A 14 -0.99 8.82 2.12
CA ILE A 14 -2.35 8.64 2.65
C ILE A 14 -2.30 8.41 4.17
N ALA A 15 -1.43 7.52 4.64
CA ALA A 15 -1.25 7.28 6.07
C ALA A 15 -0.78 8.52 6.84
N ARG A 16 0.14 9.31 6.28
CA ARG A 16 0.58 10.57 6.88
C ARG A 16 -0.54 11.59 6.99
N LEU A 17 -1.30 11.77 5.91
CA LEU A 17 -2.41 12.71 5.88
C LEU A 17 -3.49 12.31 6.89
N PHE A 18 -3.81 11.02 6.93
CA PHE A 18 -4.74 10.46 7.90
C PHE A 18 -4.29 10.75 9.33
N CYS A 19 -3.06 10.39 9.70
CA CYS A 19 -2.51 10.68 11.03
C CYS A 19 -2.55 12.17 11.37
N ARG A 20 -2.24 13.03 10.40
CA ARG A 20 -2.27 14.48 10.59
C ARG A 20 -3.68 14.97 10.90
N LEU A 21 -4.67 14.51 10.15
CA LEU A 21 -6.07 14.89 10.36
C LEU A 21 -6.61 14.35 11.68
N THR A 22 -6.35 13.08 12.02
CA THR A 22 -6.80 12.45 13.27
C THR A 22 -6.20 13.10 14.52
N ASN A 23 -4.96 13.61 14.43
CA ASN A 23 -4.30 14.32 15.53
C ASN A 23 -4.41 15.85 15.45
N MET A 24 -5.15 16.39 14.48
CA MET A 24 -5.32 17.83 14.34
C MET A 24 -6.29 18.37 15.39
N ASP A 25 -5.98 19.55 15.92
CA ASP A 25 -6.88 20.30 16.80
C ASP A 25 -8.29 20.45 16.18
N HIS A 26 -9.32 20.19 16.99
CA HIS A 26 -10.73 20.23 16.61
C HIS A 26 -11.16 21.59 16.06
N ASP A 27 -10.50 22.69 16.47
CA ASP A 27 -10.89 24.02 16.02
C ASP A 27 -10.41 24.39 14.62
N ARG A 28 -9.45 23.63 14.08
CA ARG A 28 -8.94 23.85 12.73
C ARG A 28 -10.01 23.51 11.69
N LEU A 29 -10.17 24.38 10.70
CA LEU A 29 -11.11 24.18 9.59
C LEU A 29 -10.95 22.80 8.93
N ASN A 30 -9.72 22.38 8.68
CA ASN A 30 -9.44 21.08 8.06
C ASN A 30 -9.97 19.91 8.89
N ARG A 31 -9.89 19.98 10.23
CA ARG A 31 -10.43 18.96 11.13
C ARG A 31 -11.96 18.99 11.14
N LYS A 32 -12.55 20.19 11.16
CA LYS A 32 -14.01 20.38 11.06
C LYS A 32 -14.58 19.81 9.75
N VAL A 33 -13.92 20.09 8.61
CA VAL A 33 -14.28 19.53 7.30
C VAL A 33 -14.12 18.02 7.28
N PHE A 34 -13.03 17.49 7.86
CA PHE A 34 -12.82 16.05 7.97
C PHE A 34 -13.94 15.36 8.75
N ILE A 35 -14.26 15.84 9.96
CA ILE A 35 -15.37 15.32 10.79
C ILE A 35 -16.71 15.44 10.06
N TRP A 36 -16.98 16.59 9.44
CA TRP A 36 -18.20 16.81 8.67
C TRP A 36 -18.33 15.79 7.53
N SER A 37 -17.26 15.54 6.77
CA SER A 37 -17.27 14.58 5.67
C SER A 37 -17.63 13.15 6.11
N SER A 38 -17.18 12.77 7.31
CA SER A 38 -17.50 11.49 7.96
C SER A 38 -18.93 11.44 8.51
N SER A 39 -19.50 12.58 8.88
CA SER A 39 -20.91 12.66 9.29
C SER A 39 -21.88 12.57 8.09
N CYS A 40 -21.50 13.07 6.91
CA CYS A 40 -22.32 12.99 5.69
C CYS A 40 -22.48 11.56 5.17
N THR A 41 -21.58 10.67 5.56
CA THR A 41 -21.58 9.24 5.22
C THR A 41 -22.77 8.50 5.85
N PHE A 42 -23.16 8.92 7.06
CA PHE A 42 -24.28 8.37 7.81
C PHE A 42 -25.63 8.62 7.11
N LEU A 43 -25.70 9.60 6.20
CA LEU A 43 -26.89 9.92 5.40
C LEU A 43 -27.03 9.07 4.12
N GLY A 44 -26.25 7.99 3.99
CA GLY A 44 -26.37 7.00 2.91
C GLY A 44 -25.84 7.42 1.54
N ARG A 45 -25.06 8.51 1.45
CA ARG A 45 -24.66 9.10 0.16
C ARG A 45 -23.37 8.56 -0.48
N SER A 46 -22.49 7.90 0.28
CA SER A 46 -21.28 7.21 -0.21
C SER A 46 -20.45 6.70 0.97
N LYS A 47 -19.40 5.90 0.75
CA LYS A 47 -18.36 5.62 1.76
C LYS A 47 -17.45 6.85 1.91
N SER A 48 -17.14 7.28 3.14
CA SER A 48 -16.26 8.42 3.38
C SER A 48 -14.82 8.06 3.05
N TRP A 49 -14.03 9.08 2.75
CA TRP A 49 -12.58 8.92 2.63
C TRP A 49 -11.98 8.31 3.90
N GLU A 50 -12.46 8.70 5.09
CA GLU A 50 -12.05 8.10 6.36
C GLU A 50 -12.34 6.59 6.38
N MET A 51 -13.59 6.18 6.11
CA MET A 51 -13.97 4.77 6.09
C MET A 51 -13.15 3.96 5.07
N LEU A 52 -12.94 4.48 3.86
CA LEU A 52 -12.11 3.82 2.85
C LEU A 52 -10.65 3.67 3.29
N THR A 53 -10.13 4.67 3.99
CA THR A 53 -8.75 4.68 4.48
C THR A 53 -8.58 3.72 5.66
N THR A 54 -9.56 3.64 6.57
CA THR A 54 -9.63 2.64 7.65
C THR A 54 -9.69 1.22 7.09
N LEU A 55 -10.59 0.94 6.14
CA LEU A 55 -10.66 -0.37 5.48
C LEU A 55 -9.35 -0.72 4.76
N PHE A 56 -8.67 0.26 4.19
CA PHE A 56 -7.35 0.07 3.59
C PHE A 56 -6.30 -0.34 4.62
N PHE A 57 -6.27 0.28 5.80
CA PHE A 57 -5.35 -0.13 6.87
C PHE A 57 -5.68 -1.51 7.45
N GLU A 58 -6.96 -1.81 7.65
CA GLU A 58 -7.42 -3.12 8.10
C GLU A 58 -7.04 -4.24 7.13
N SER A 59 -7.30 -4.04 5.83
CA SER A 59 -6.88 -5.00 4.80
C SER A 59 -5.36 -5.12 4.66
N SER A 60 -4.60 -4.13 5.13
CA SER A 60 -3.14 -4.17 5.23
C SER A 60 -2.63 -4.76 6.56
N GLY A 61 -3.52 -5.22 7.44
CA GLY A 61 -3.18 -5.77 8.76
C GLY A 61 -2.71 -4.73 9.77
N THR A 62 -3.13 -3.47 9.63
CA THR A 62 -2.60 -2.33 10.39
C THR A 62 -3.67 -1.69 11.30
N GLU A 63 -3.93 -2.32 12.45
CA GLU A 63 -5.02 -1.92 13.37
C GLU A 63 -4.81 -0.58 14.08
N TYR A 64 -3.55 -0.17 14.28
CA TYR A 64 -3.20 0.98 15.12
C TYR A 64 -3.53 2.36 14.51
N PHE A 65 -4.05 2.40 13.29
CA PHE A 65 -4.55 3.64 12.65
C PHE A 65 -6.04 3.88 12.93
N ASN A 66 -6.75 2.94 13.55
CA ASN A 66 -8.17 3.11 13.87
C ASN A 66 -8.42 3.82 15.23
N GLU A 67 -7.35 4.32 15.87
CA GLU A 67 -7.45 5.03 17.15
C GLU A 67 -7.91 6.49 16.96
N PRO A 68 -8.80 7.03 17.83
CA PRO A 68 -9.27 8.42 17.77
C PRO A 68 -8.16 9.46 17.99
N TYR A 69 -7.03 9.03 18.56
CA TYR A 69 -5.79 9.79 18.65
C TYR A 69 -4.61 8.84 18.48
N ILE A 70 -3.79 9.08 17.46
CA ILE A 70 -2.71 8.16 17.10
C ILE A 70 -1.46 8.60 17.84
N SER A 71 -1.12 7.89 18.91
CA SER A 71 0.16 8.06 19.62
C SER A 71 1.35 7.56 18.78
N ASN A 72 2.55 8.08 19.03
CA ASN A 72 3.79 7.61 18.38
C ASN A 72 3.73 7.56 16.84
N VAL A 73 3.10 8.57 16.21
CA VAL A 73 2.85 8.66 14.76
C VAL A 73 4.08 8.30 13.92
N LYS A 74 5.25 8.82 14.27
CA LYS A 74 6.50 8.57 13.54
C LYS A 74 6.84 7.08 13.49
N THR A 75 6.75 6.39 14.62
CA THR A 75 7.03 4.95 14.75
C THR A 75 6.00 4.13 13.99
N LYS A 76 4.71 4.44 14.17
CA LYS A 76 3.60 3.78 13.48
C LYS A 76 3.69 3.92 11.95
N LEU A 77 4.04 5.10 11.45
CA LEU A 77 4.26 5.33 10.02
C LEU A 77 5.49 4.60 9.49
N GLN A 78 6.56 4.52 10.27
CA GLN A 78 7.76 3.79 9.88
C GLN A 78 7.49 2.29 9.79
N ALA A 79 6.77 1.71 10.76
CA ALA A 79 6.34 0.32 10.72
C ALA A 79 5.45 0.03 9.50
N PHE A 80 4.47 0.89 9.25
CA PHE A 80 3.60 0.77 8.09
C PHE A 80 4.36 0.82 6.76
N LYS A 81 5.32 1.74 6.65
CA LYS A 81 6.19 1.85 5.47
C LYS A 81 7.01 0.57 5.24
N GLN A 82 7.54 -0.05 6.30
CA GLN A 82 8.28 -1.31 6.17
C GLN A 82 7.37 -2.46 5.73
N LEU A 83 6.15 -2.52 6.27
CA LEU A 83 5.12 -3.46 5.84
C LEU A 83 4.86 -3.34 4.33
N LEU A 84 4.59 -2.13 3.83
CA LEU A 84 4.35 -1.90 2.41
C LEU A 84 5.55 -2.28 1.53
N ILE A 85 6.78 -1.93 1.95
CA ILE A 85 7.99 -2.29 1.23
C ILE A 85 8.17 -3.81 1.16
N SER A 86 7.92 -4.51 2.28
CA SER A 86 8.01 -5.98 2.31
C SER A 86 6.97 -6.63 1.40
N ALA A 87 5.73 -6.13 1.39
CA ALA A 87 4.67 -6.63 0.52
C ALA A 87 4.97 -6.39 -0.97
N ASP A 88 5.47 -5.20 -1.32
CA ASP A 88 5.93 -4.88 -2.67
C ASP A 88 7.09 -5.79 -3.10
N HIS A 89 8.06 -6.04 -2.20
CA HIS A 89 9.19 -6.91 -2.48
C HIS A 89 8.75 -8.36 -2.70
N THR A 90 7.86 -8.88 -1.85
CA THR A 90 7.29 -10.23 -2.03
C THR A 90 6.53 -10.34 -3.34
N THR A 91 5.71 -9.33 -3.67
CA THR A 91 4.97 -9.30 -4.95
C THR A 91 5.91 -9.23 -6.14
N TRP A 92 6.95 -8.39 -6.07
CA TRP A 92 7.96 -8.29 -7.11
C TRP A 92 8.72 -9.60 -7.28
N MET A 93 9.17 -10.23 -6.19
CA MET A 93 9.83 -11.54 -6.22
C MET A 93 8.92 -12.60 -6.82
N HIS A 94 7.66 -12.69 -6.38
CA HIS A 94 6.69 -13.62 -6.97
C HIS A 94 6.58 -13.40 -8.49
N ASN A 95 6.37 -12.16 -8.93
CA ASN A 95 6.26 -11.81 -10.35
C ASN A 95 7.55 -12.03 -11.14
N LEU A 96 8.71 -11.99 -10.50
CA LEU A 96 10.00 -12.30 -11.12
C LEU A 96 10.09 -13.79 -11.49
N TRP A 97 9.52 -14.66 -10.67
CA TRP A 97 9.56 -16.12 -10.82
C TRP A 97 8.31 -16.70 -11.48
N ASP A 98 7.24 -15.92 -11.64
CA ASP A 98 5.99 -16.32 -12.29
C ASP A 98 6.07 -16.14 -13.81
N ASP A 99 6.43 -17.21 -14.51
CA ASP A 99 6.54 -17.24 -15.98
C ASP A 99 5.17 -17.24 -16.69
N SER A 100 4.05 -17.38 -15.97
CA SER A 100 2.70 -17.44 -16.52
C SER A 100 2.11 -16.06 -16.86
N LYS A 101 2.60 -14.98 -16.25
CA LYS A 101 2.10 -13.59 -16.45
C LYS A 101 2.85 -12.84 -17.55
N ALA A 102 3.23 -13.57 -18.60
CA ALA A 102 4.32 -13.28 -19.53
C ALA A 102 4.31 -11.97 -20.35
N PRO A 103 3.19 -11.34 -20.79
CA PRO A 103 3.31 -10.29 -21.79
C PRO A 103 3.76 -8.92 -21.26
N MET A 104 3.79 -8.66 -19.95
CA MET A 104 4.06 -7.30 -19.44
C MET A 104 5.51 -6.99 -19.06
N ASN A 105 6.39 -7.99 -18.86
CA ASN A 105 7.61 -7.74 -18.08
C ASN A 105 8.97 -7.94 -18.79
N GLY A 106 9.03 -8.30 -20.07
CA GLY A 106 10.27 -8.23 -20.89
C GLY A 106 11.55 -8.70 -20.20
N ASN A 107 11.46 -9.69 -19.30
CA ASN A 107 12.48 -9.88 -18.29
C ASN A 107 13.66 -10.69 -18.86
N LYS A 108 14.81 -10.04 -19.06
CA LYS A 108 16.04 -10.68 -19.57
C LYS A 108 16.45 -11.91 -18.76
N LEU A 109 16.19 -11.91 -17.44
CA LEU A 109 16.45 -13.06 -16.56
C LEU A 109 15.52 -14.25 -16.84
N ARG A 110 14.28 -14.01 -17.30
CA ARG A 110 13.38 -15.07 -17.78
C ARG A 110 13.87 -15.61 -19.11
N THR A 111 14.21 -14.74 -20.06
CA THR A 111 14.76 -15.16 -21.37
C THR A 111 15.99 -16.03 -21.18
N TYR A 112 16.90 -15.65 -20.27
CA TYR A 112 18.08 -16.45 -19.93
C TYR A 112 17.72 -17.79 -19.29
N ARG A 113 16.75 -17.84 -18.36
CA ARG A 113 16.28 -19.08 -17.75
C ARG A 113 15.62 -20.02 -18.77
N LEU A 114 14.67 -19.53 -19.56
CA LEU A 114 14.04 -20.31 -20.63
C LEU A 114 15.08 -20.82 -21.63
N HIS A 115 16.01 -19.96 -22.07
CA HIS A 115 17.11 -20.37 -22.94
C HIS A 115 17.95 -21.48 -22.29
N LYS A 116 18.32 -21.35 -21.01
CA LYS A 116 19.04 -22.40 -20.27
C LYS A 116 18.25 -23.70 -20.16
N THR A 117 16.94 -23.65 -19.94
CA THR A 117 16.08 -24.82 -19.80
C THR A 117 15.89 -25.54 -21.13
N HIS A 118 15.72 -24.81 -22.23
CA HIS A 118 15.55 -25.37 -23.57
C HIS A 118 16.86 -25.77 -24.26
N ALA A 119 18.01 -25.22 -23.85
CA ALA A 119 19.33 -25.59 -24.38
C ALA A 119 19.85 -26.96 -23.87
N VAL A 120 19.06 -27.69 -23.08
CA VAL A 120 19.44 -28.99 -22.48
C VAL A 120 18.81 -30.18 -23.22
N GLU A 121 17.90 -29.99 -24.16
CA GLU A 121 17.48 -31.10 -25.04
C GLU A 121 18.54 -31.28 -26.14
N PRO A 122 19.31 -32.39 -26.15
CA PRO A 122 20.12 -32.73 -27.31
C PRO A 122 19.15 -33.17 -28.41
N GLU A 123 19.34 -32.62 -29.62
CA GLU A 123 18.73 -33.16 -30.84
C GLU A 123 19.00 -34.67 -30.89
N GLY A 124 17.94 -35.45 -30.71
CA GLY A 124 17.88 -36.90 -30.92
C GLY A 124 17.03 -37.20 -32.14
#